data_AF-A0A533UNN3-F1
#
_entry.id   AF-A0A533UNN3-F1
#
_cell.length_a   1.000
_cell.length_b   1.000
_cell.length_c   1.000
_cell.angle_alpha   90.00
_cell.angle_beta   90.00
_cell.angle_gamma   90.00
#
_symmetry.space_group_name_H-M   'P 1'
#
loop_
_entity.id
_entity.type
_entity.pdbx_description
1 polymer ?
#
loop_
_entity_poly.entity_id
_entity_poly.type
_entity_poly.pdbx_seq_one_letter_code
_entity_poly.pdbx_strand_id
1 'polypeptide(L)'
;MDKRIFALGIAMLSAGILFWAYFNYNEPAGKPDMTEEDTNAFYAQMVINTSLKNISQLVAGLGFFITLVSLGLKRRKKGGVGKSITQKPAQS
;
A
#
# COMPACT_ATOMS: atom_id res chain seq x y z
N MET A 1 13.49 -0.87 13.88
CA MET A 1 12.78 -1.53 12.77
C MET A 1 13.81 -2.23 11.90
N ASP A 2 13.59 -3.49 11.53
CA ASP A 2 14.43 -4.17 10.54
C ASP A 2 14.23 -3.49 9.16
N LYS A 3 15.33 -3.24 8.45
CA LYS A 3 15.29 -2.71 7.08
C LYS A 3 14.48 -3.61 6.14
N ARG A 4 14.41 -4.91 6.43
CA ARG A 4 13.61 -5.88 5.67
C ARG A 4 12.11 -5.58 5.72
N ILE A 5 11.58 -5.16 6.88
CA ILE A 5 10.16 -4.81 7.03
C ILE A 5 9.83 -3.53 6.24
N PHE A 6 10.74 -2.56 6.26
CA PHE A 6 10.59 -1.35 5.45
C PHE A 6 10.62 -1.66 3.95
N ALA A 7 11.56 -2.49 3.50
CA ALA A 7 11.65 -2.94 2.11
C ALA A 7 10.39 -3.73 1.69
N LEU A 8 9.85 -4.57 2.57
CA LEU A 8 8.59 -5.27 2.34
C LEU A 8 7.42 -4.31 2.16
N GLY A 9 7.31 -3.29 3.01
CA GLY A 9 6.28 -2.25 2.90
C GLY A 9 6.34 -1.53 1.56
N ILE A 10 7.54 -1.14 1.13
CA ILE A 10 7.75 -0.50 -0.18
C ILE A 10 7.38 -1.47 -1.31
N ALA A 11 7.83 -2.72 -1.26
CA ALA A 11 7.54 -3.71 -2.29
C ALA A 11 6.03 -3.95 -2.44
N MET A 12 5.30 -4.09 -1.33
CA MET A 12 3.84 -4.24 -1.33
C MET A 12 3.14 -2.99 -1.87
N LEU A 13 3.61 -1.80 -1.48
CA LEU A 13 3.06 -0.53 -1.98
C LEU A 13 3.22 -0.43 -3.50
N SER A 14 4.43 -0.67 -4.01
CA SER A 14 4.71 -0.64 -5.45
C SER A 14 3.92 -1.70 -6.21
N ALA A 15 3.88 -2.94 -5.73
CA ALA A 15 3.12 -4.01 -6.36
C ALA A 15 1.61 -3.70 -6.41
N GLY A 16 1.03 -3.23 -5.30
CA GLY A 16 -0.38 -2.86 -5.24
C GLY A 16 -0.74 -1.73 -6.21
N ILE A 17 0.13 -0.72 -6.35
CA ILE A 17 -0.06 0.37 -7.34
C ILE A 17 0.03 -0.17 -8.77
N LEU A 18 1.01 -1.03 -9.08
CA LEU A 18 1.18 -1.61 -10.41
C LEU A 18 -0.03 -2.46 -10.81
N PHE A 19 -0.51 -3.32 -9.92
CA PHE A 19 -1.71 -4.12 -10.16
C PHE A 19 -2.95 -3.26 -10.30
N TRP A 20 -3.13 -2.25 -9.44
CA TRP A 20 -4.22 -1.30 -9.57
C TRP A 20 -4.19 -0.61 -10.94
N ALA A 21 -3.03 -0.10 -11.38
CA ALA A 21 -2.89 0.52 -12.69
C ALA A 21 -3.22 -0.46 -13.84
N TYR A 22 -2.76 -1.71 -13.75
CA TYR A 22 -3.07 -2.75 -14.72
C TYR A 22 -4.57 -3.03 -14.82
N PHE A 23 -5.28 -3.14 -13.70
CA PHE A 23 -6.74 -3.39 -13.69
C PHE A 23 -7.58 -2.20 -14.16
N ASN A 24 -7.08 -0.97 -14.00
CA ASN A 24 -7.73 0.21 -14.58
C ASN A 24 -7.49 0.28 -16.10
N TYR A 25 -6.31 -0.13 -16.56
CA TYR A 25 -6.02 -0.16 -18.00
C TYR A 25 -6.81 -1.25 -18.75
N ASN A 26 -7.00 -2.41 -18.11
CA ASN A 26 -7.72 -3.56 -18.67
C ASN A 26 -9.19 -3.61 -18.22
N GLU A 27 -9.78 -2.47 -17.84
CA GLU A 27 -11.17 -2.45 -17.39
C GLU A 27 -12.12 -2.86 -18.52
N PRO A 28 -13.03 -3.82 -18.30
CA PRO A 28 -13.96 -4.27 -19.34
C PRO A 28 -14.81 -3.12 -19.88
N ALA A 29 -14.81 -2.94 -21.21
CA ALA A 29 -15.63 -1.95 -21.89
C ALA A 29 -16.89 -2.59 -22.48
N GLY A 30 -18.05 -1.97 -22.24
CA GLY A 30 -19.31 -2.39 -22.86
C GLY A 30 -19.30 -2.10 -24.37
N LYS A 31 -19.95 -2.97 -25.14
CA LYS A 31 -20.15 -2.79 -26.59
C LYS A 31 -21.64 -2.51 -26.88
N PRO A 32 -21.97 -1.76 -27.94
CA PRO A 32 -23.34 -1.70 -28.43
C PRO A 32 -23.77 -3.08 -28.96
N ASP A 33 -25.07 -3.37 -28.92
CA ASP A 33 -25.71 -4.60 -29.41
C ASP A 33 -25.21 -5.93 -28.77
N MET A 34 -24.94 -5.92 -27.47
CA MET A 34 -24.64 -7.16 -26.73
C MET A 34 -25.89 -8.03 -26.58
N THR A 35 -25.73 -9.35 -26.81
CA THR A 35 -26.78 -10.31 -26.48
C THR A 35 -26.95 -10.43 -24.96
N GLU A 36 -28.03 -11.05 -24.49
CA GLU A 36 -28.23 -11.29 -23.05
C GLU A 36 -27.08 -12.12 -22.44
N GLU A 37 -26.57 -13.09 -23.19
CA GLU A 37 -25.44 -13.93 -22.77
C GLU A 37 -24.15 -13.11 -22.68
N ASP A 38 -23.85 -12.30 -23.69
CA ASP A 38 -22.69 -11.40 -23.71
C ASP A 38 -22.74 -10.39 -22.55
N THR A 39 -23.94 -9.87 -22.28
CA THR A 39 -24.19 -8.92 -21.18
C THR A 39 -23.89 -9.56 -19.83
N ASN A 40 -24.36 -10.78 -19.60
CA ASN A 40 -24.10 -11.50 -18.36
C ASN A 40 -22.60 -11.82 -18.18
N ALA A 41 -21.93 -12.24 -19.25
CA ALA A 41 -20.49 -12.46 -19.24
C ALA A 41 -19.70 -11.17 -18.97
N PHE A 42 -20.14 -10.04 -19.52
CA PHE A 42 -19.55 -8.72 -19.26
C PHE A 42 -19.64 -8.33 -17.79
N TYR A 43 -20.82 -8.45 -17.17
CA TYR A 43 -20.99 -8.14 -15.75
C TYR A 43 -20.17 -9.07 -14.86
N ALA A 44 -20.07 -10.36 -15.19
CA ALA A 44 -19.21 -11.29 -14.47
C ALA A 44 -17.73 -10.83 -14.49
N GLN A 45 -17.22 -10.44 -15.66
CA GLN A 45 -15.86 -9.89 -15.79
C GLN A 45 -15.67 -8.56 -15.06
N MET A 46 -16.68 -7.67 -15.11
CA MET A 46 -16.64 -6.41 -14.39
C MET A 46 -16.54 -6.61 -12.87
N VAL A 47 -17.31 -7.55 -12.31
CA VAL A 47 -17.24 -7.92 -10.88
C VAL A 47 -15.87 -8.46 -10.51
N ILE A 48 -15.30 -9.34 -11.34
CA ILE A 48 -13.95 -9.88 -11.13
C ILE A 48 -12.90 -8.77 -11.14
N ASN A 49 -12.91 -7.90 -12.17
CA ASN A 49 -11.94 -6.79 -12.27
C ASN A 49 -12.07 -5.82 -11.10
N THR A 50 -13.30 -5.49 -10.69
CA THR A 50 -13.58 -4.62 -9.55
C THR A 50 -13.03 -5.22 -8.26
N SER A 51 -13.24 -6.53 -8.05
CA SER A 51 -12.73 -7.24 -6.87
C SER A 51 -11.20 -7.23 -6.82
N LEU A 52 -10.54 -7.48 -7.96
CA LEU A 52 -9.08 -7.43 -8.07
C LEU A 52 -8.51 -6.03 -7.87
N LYS A 53 -9.20 -5.00 -8.39
CA LYS A 53 -8.87 -3.58 -8.16
C LYS A 53 -8.94 -3.23 -6.68
N ASN A 54 -9.98 -3.67 -5.98
CA ASN A 54 -10.15 -3.47 -4.53
C ASN A 54 -9.03 -4.17 -3.73
N ILE A 55 -8.71 -5.43 -4.06
CA ILE A 55 -7.61 -6.16 -3.41
C ILE A 55 -6.28 -5.43 -3.64
N SER A 56 -6.03 -4.93 -4.84
CA SER A 56 -4.79 -4.19 -5.17
C SER A 56 -4.65 -2.92 -4.33
N GLN A 57 -5.75 -2.19 -4.13
CA GLN A 57 -5.79 -1.01 -3.26
C GLN A 57 -5.54 -1.37 -1.80
N LEU A 58 -6.09 -2.50 -1.30
CA LEU A 58 -5.81 -2.98 0.05
C LEU A 58 -4.33 -3.37 0.22
N VAL A 59 -3.74 -4.06 -0.76
CA VAL A 59 -2.31 -4.41 -0.75
C VAL A 59 -1.45 -3.15 -0.73
N ALA A 60 -1.77 -2.16 -1.58
CA ALA A 60 -1.09 -0.87 -1.59
C ALA A 60 -1.23 -0.15 -0.24
N GLY A 61 -2.45 -0.12 0.33
CA GLY A 61 -2.74 0.51 1.61
C GLY A 61 -1.99 -0.15 2.78
N LEU A 62 -1.91 -1.47 2.81
CA LEU A 62 -1.11 -2.23 3.78
C LEU A 62 0.38 -1.94 3.63
N GLY A 63 0.89 -1.97 2.40
CA GLY A 63 2.29 -1.61 2.11
C GLY A 63 2.64 -0.19 2.54
N PHE A 64 1.74 0.76 2.27
CA PHE A 64 1.86 2.14 2.72
C PHE A 64 1.90 2.24 4.25
N PHE A 65 0.98 1.57 4.94
CA PHE A 65 0.94 1.56 6.41
C PHE A 65 2.23 1.01 7.02
N ILE A 66 2.72 -0.14 6.54
CA ILE A 66 3.99 -0.74 6.97
C ILE A 66 5.16 0.23 6.75
N THR A 67 5.17 0.91 5.60
CA THR A 67 6.18 1.90 5.24
C THR A 67 6.16 3.09 6.20
N LEU A 68 4.99 3.66 6.49
CA LEU A 68 4.83 4.78 7.42
C LEU A 68 5.25 4.40 8.83
N VAL A 69 4.78 3.26 9.33
CA VAL A 69 5.12 2.76 10.66
C VAL A 69 6.64 2.53 10.76
N SER A 70 7.28 2.07 9.69
CA SER A 70 8.75 1.97 9.58
C SER A 70 9.49 3.30 9.63
N LEU A 71 8.90 4.38 9.10
CA LEU A 71 9.46 5.74 9.17
C LEU A 71 9.19 6.40 10.54
N GLY A 72 7.99 6.25 11.09
CA GLY A 72 7.53 6.86 12.34
C GLY A 72 8.08 6.19 13.61
N LEU A 73 8.38 4.88 13.58
CA LEU A 73 9.04 4.18 14.69
C LEU A 73 10.52 4.48 14.84
N LYS A 74 11.11 5.29 13.95
CA LYS A 74 12.45 5.84 14.18
C LYS A 74 12.34 6.88 15.30
N ARG A 75 12.27 6.41 16.56
CA ARG A 75 12.40 7.25 17.75
C ARG A 75 13.54 8.21 17.47
N ARG A 76 13.25 9.52 17.40
CA ARG A 76 14.31 10.52 17.46
C ARG A 76 15.00 10.28 18.79
N LYS A 77 16.15 9.62 18.73
CA LYS A 77 17.04 9.53 19.87
C LYS A 77 17.45 10.96 20.21
N LYS A 78 16.75 11.60 21.14
CA LYS A 78 17.36 12.66 21.94
C LYS A 78 18.46 11.94 22.74
N GLY A 79 19.69 12.00 22.23
CA GLY A 79 20.84 11.22 22.71
C GLY A 79 20.96 9.87 22.00
N GLY A 80 21.97 9.71 21.13
CA GLY A 80 22.27 8.47 20.39
C GLY A 80 22.47 7.22 21.28
N VAL A 81 22.71 6.05 20.67
CA VAL A 81 23.18 4.87 21.43
C VAL A 81 24.48 5.25 22.14
N GLY A 82 24.47 5.23 23.48
CA GLY A 82 25.65 5.53 24.30
C GLY A 82 25.85 6.98 24.75
N LYS A 83 24.95 7.94 24.49
CA LYS A 83 25.06 9.29 25.08
C LYS A 83 24.00 9.51 26.15
N SER A 84 24.45 9.61 27.40
CA SER A 84 23.62 10.08 28.51
C SER A 84 23.10 11.49 28.20
N ILE A 85 21.82 11.70 28.47
CA ILE A 85 21.24 13.04 28.47
C ILE A 85 21.77 13.69 29.74
N THR A 86 22.91 14.35 29.66
CA THR A 86 23.42 15.18 30.76
C THR A 86 22.43 16.34 30.89
N GLN A 87 21.53 16.25 31.87
CA GLN A 87 20.82 17.41 32.35
C GLN A 87 21.88 18.37 32.91
N LYS A 88 21.88 19.61 32.43
CA LYS A 88 22.75 20.66 32.97
C LYS A 88 22.42 20.75 34.48
N PRO A 89 23.39 20.61 35.40
CA PRO A 89 23.08 20.69 36.82
C PRO A 89 22.52 22.10 37.09
N ALA A 90 21.43 22.14 37.87
CA ALA A 90 20.96 23.39 38.45
C ALA A 90 22.08 23.89 39.36
N GLN A 91 22.74 24.98 38.96
CA GLN A 91 23.68 25.67 39.82
C GLN A 91 22.86 26.23 41.00
N SER A 92 23.23 25.77 42.19
CA SER A 92 22.71 26.23 43.49
C SER A 92 23.19 27.64 43.79
#